data_AF-A0A024UIR0-F1
#
_entry.id   AF-A0A024UIR0-F1
#
_cell.length_a   1.000
_cell.length_b   1.000
_cell.length_c   1.000
_cell.angle_alpha   90.00
_cell.angle_beta   90.00
_cell.angle_gamma   90.00
#
_symmetry.space_group_name_H-M   'P 1'
#
loop_
_entity.id
_entity.type
_entity.pdbx_description
1 polymer ?
#
loop_
_entity_poly.entity_id
_entity_poly.type
_entity_poly.pdbx_seq_one_letter_code
_entity_poly.pdbx_strand_id
1 'polypeptide(L)'
;MTQAAVLDDDSWISKSNWHRIDGMTGSDQDKLSLRYLDEFVGDLTCSAQMLAWGLFPDAKEVTETMGVFNAIRKLGLHEKDTATPDGMLDGIVVVGDGVTPRTAAMFAYRTKGWTCYSVDPIMKVSTDHDKVPWDGVLANVVSVCDKIENIRIRLRKAIVVLVHAHVTIEQAMCAIDATEIIAVLTLPCCNWYGRQEQCFGRQPDLVYDDLSILSVHREVRLWMTRPGKLHAAKLVSLGGCVEKAYKPPVVKDSTVASDFLALVLQQSAPSAPSTVEHMAAFCAQHFQRDWRVGVIGRQDELVHALSRLGFTAIDSIEAEDDISTLTWHVLLDCGNLHRALNRTDKTKSGNLVGHLCQRWQTWLVDAPGAAVVILSSRRMLRSRKFLNR
;
A
#
# COMPACT_ATOMS: atom_id res chain seq x y z
N MET A 1 -23.62 -17.41 -9.77
CA MET A 1 -22.82 -16.16 -9.75
C MET A 1 -21.86 -16.22 -10.93
N THR A 2 -21.80 -15.19 -11.76
CA THR A 2 -20.86 -15.16 -12.90
C THR A 2 -19.42 -15.07 -12.36
N GLN A 3 -18.45 -15.74 -12.98
CA GLN A 3 -17.02 -15.67 -12.57
C GLN A 3 -16.49 -14.22 -12.49
N ALA A 4 -17.06 -13.29 -13.26
CA ALA A 4 -16.74 -11.87 -13.16
C ALA A 4 -17.08 -11.26 -11.79
N ALA A 5 -18.16 -11.72 -11.12
CA ALA A 5 -18.56 -11.23 -9.81
C ALA A 5 -17.65 -11.73 -8.66
N VAL A 6 -16.88 -12.80 -8.88
CA VAL A 6 -15.92 -13.33 -7.89
C VAL A 6 -14.62 -12.52 -7.90
N LEU A 7 -14.23 -11.96 -9.05
CA LEU A 7 -13.05 -11.08 -9.17
C LEU A 7 -13.33 -9.63 -8.70
N ASP A 8 -14.61 -9.25 -8.66
CA ASP A 8 -15.11 -8.00 -8.06
C ASP A 8 -15.31 -8.10 -6.54
N ASP A 9 -15.10 -9.28 -5.94
CA ASP A 9 -14.97 -9.36 -4.49
C ASP A 9 -13.67 -8.65 -4.07
N ASP A 10 -13.79 -7.40 -3.64
CA ASP A 10 -12.68 -6.61 -3.09
C ASP A 10 -12.18 -7.14 -1.73
N SER A 11 -12.58 -8.35 -1.31
CA SER A 11 -12.08 -9.06 -0.12
C SER A 11 -10.56 -9.18 -0.04
N TRP A 12 -9.85 -9.04 -1.15
CA TRP A 12 -8.41 -9.20 -1.23
C TRP A 12 -7.62 -7.90 -1.49
N ILE A 13 -8.29 -6.77 -1.78
CA ILE A 13 -7.63 -5.46 -1.77
C ILE A 13 -7.25 -5.16 -0.32
N SER A 14 -6.02 -5.51 0.07
CA SER A 14 -5.36 -5.22 1.36
C SER A 14 -6.35 -4.80 2.45
N LYS A 15 -7.27 -5.71 2.80
CA LYS A 15 -8.26 -5.41 3.82
C LYS A 15 -7.48 -5.31 5.11
N SER A 16 -7.67 -4.21 5.81
CA SER A 16 -7.16 -4.08 7.16
C SER A 16 -7.53 -5.31 7.96
N ASN A 17 -6.57 -5.92 8.66
CA ASN A 17 -6.86 -6.95 9.65
C ASN A 17 -7.54 -6.37 10.91
N TRP A 18 -7.87 -5.08 10.90
CA TRP A 18 -8.65 -4.42 11.95
C TRP A 18 -10.10 -4.34 11.53
N HIS A 19 -10.98 -4.89 12.36
CA HIS A 19 -12.41 -4.97 12.11
C HIS A 19 -13.18 -4.30 13.23
N ARG A 20 -14.35 -3.75 12.90
CA ARG A 20 -15.24 -3.18 13.92
C ARG A 20 -15.55 -4.19 15.02
N ILE A 21 -15.61 -3.71 16.25
CA ILE A 21 -15.89 -4.52 17.43
C ILE A 21 -17.36 -5.00 17.44
N ASP A 22 -18.27 -4.18 16.95
CA ASP A 22 -19.71 -4.36 17.08
C ASP A 22 -20.33 -5.37 16.08
N GLY A 23 -19.59 -5.85 15.07
CA GLY A 23 -20.10 -6.81 14.09
C GLY A 23 -21.28 -6.32 13.24
N MET A 24 -21.82 -5.13 13.52
CA MET A 24 -22.92 -4.49 12.83
C MET A 24 -22.37 -3.75 11.62
N THR A 25 -22.60 -4.30 10.43
CA THR A 25 -22.39 -3.60 9.17
C THR A 25 -23.61 -2.71 8.90
N GLY A 26 -23.44 -1.39 8.93
CA GLY A 26 -24.44 -0.45 8.41
C GLY A 26 -25.59 -0.14 9.37
N SER A 27 -25.29 0.44 10.52
CA SER A 27 -26.32 1.13 11.31
C SER A 27 -26.48 2.58 10.82
N ASP A 28 -27.62 3.21 11.12
CA ASP A 28 -27.84 4.65 10.88
C ASP A 28 -26.77 5.58 11.51
N GLN A 29 -25.91 5.05 12.39
CA GLN A 29 -24.76 5.74 12.99
C GLN A 29 -23.52 5.81 12.09
N ASP A 30 -23.48 5.09 10.96
CA ASP A 30 -22.36 5.09 10.01
C ASP A 30 -22.46 6.20 8.94
N LYS A 31 -23.30 7.21 9.19
CA LYS A 31 -23.42 8.36 8.29
C LYS A 31 -22.14 9.16 8.33
N LEU A 32 -21.56 9.37 7.14
CA LEU A 32 -20.45 10.30 6.99
C LEU A 32 -20.84 11.64 7.58
N SER A 33 -19.89 12.24 8.29
CA SER A 33 -20.06 13.52 8.95
C SER A 33 -19.26 14.58 8.21
N LEU A 34 -19.86 15.74 7.96
CA LEU A 34 -19.16 16.89 7.35
C LEU A 34 -18.37 17.72 8.37
N ARG A 35 -18.30 17.28 9.63
CA ARG A 35 -17.69 18.04 10.74
C ARG A 35 -16.34 18.67 10.40
N TYR A 36 -15.45 17.93 9.72
CA TYR A 36 -14.13 18.46 9.39
C TYR A 36 -14.16 19.52 8.30
N LEU A 37 -15.09 19.44 7.34
CA LEU A 37 -15.28 20.52 6.38
C LEU A 37 -15.92 21.74 7.04
N ASP A 38 -16.91 21.52 7.91
CA ASP A 38 -17.57 22.60 8.66
C ASP A 38 -16.56 23.33 9.55
N GLU A 39 -15.74 22.58 10.32
CA GLU A 39 -14.67 23.15 11.15
C GLU A 39 -13.61 23.86 10.28
N PHE A 40 -13.22 23.27 9.15
CA PHE A 40 -12.21 23.87 8.27
C PHE A 40 -12.69 25.19 7.66
N VAL A 41 -13.91 25.24 7.12
CA VAL A 41 -14.42 26.44 6.45
C VAL A 41 -14.95 27.47 7.45
N GLY A 42 -15.61 27.04 8.53
CA GLY A 42 -16.31 27.92 9.47
C GLY A 42 -15.45 28.43 10.63
N ASP A 43 -14.63 27.56 11.22
CA ASP A 43 -13.98 27.84 12.52
C ASP A 43 -12.48 28.10 12.41
N LEU A 44 -11.80 27.46 11.44
CA LEU A 44 -10.35 27.60 11.28
C LEU A 44 -9.96 28.89 10.57
N THR A 45 -9.48 29.85 11.34
CA THR A 45 -8.99 31.15 10.82
C THR A 45 -7.86 31.03 9.79
N CYS A 46 -7.09 29.94 9.79
CA CYS A 46 -6.02 29.70 8.83
C CYS A 46 -6.50 29.11 7.50
N SER A 47 -7.75 28.63 7.40
CA SER A 47 -8.23 27.88 6.23
C SER A 47 -8.24 28.72 4.95
N ALA A 48 -8.69 29.97 5.03
CA ALA A 48 -8.71 30.89 3.90
C ALA A 48 -7.31 31.08 3.29
N GLN A 49 -6.28 31.21 4.13
CA GLN A 49 -4.90 31.36 3.67
C GLN A 49 -4.36 30.05 3.06
N MET A 50 -4.65 28.90 3.68
CA MET A 50 -4.24 27.59 3.15
C MET A 50 -4.89 27.30 1.79
N LEU A 51 -6.15 27.71 1.60
CA LEU A 51 -6.85 27.63 0.31
C LEU A 51 -6.26 28.60 -0.71
N ALA A 52 -5.94 29.84 -0.32
CA ALA A 52 -5.31 30.82 -1.20
C ALA A 52 -3.94 30.35 -1.72
N TRP A 53 -3.20 29.58 -0.92
CA TRP A 53 -1.95 28.94 -1.34
C TRP A 53 -2.13 27.67 -2.16
N GLY A 54 -3.36 27.18 -2.35
CA GLY A 54 -3.63 25.95 -3.09
C GLY A 54 -3.06 24.71 -2.42
N LEU A 55 -2.98 24.68 -1.08
CA LEU A 55 -2.42 23.53 -0.36
C LEU A 55 -3.27 22.26 -0.51
N PHE A 56 -4.59 22.42 -0.60
CA PHE A 56 -5.53 21.30 -0.70
C PHE A 56 -6.13 21.23 -2.11
N PRO A 57 -5.99 20.09 -2.82
CA PRO A 57 -6.59 19.93 -4.14
C PRO A 57 -8.10 19.64 -4.08
N ASP A 58 -8.58 19.01 -3.01
CA ASP A 58 -9.97 18.60 -2.85
C ASP A 58 -10.38 18.44 -1.37
N ALA A 59 -11.66 18.16 -1.15
CA ALA A 59 -12.25 17.95 0.17
C ALA A 59 -11.74 16.69 0.88
N LYS A 60 -11.37 15.63 0.13
CA LYS A 60 -10.83 14.40 0.69
C LYS A 60 -9.55 14.73 1.45
N GLU A 61 -8.60 15.40 0.81
CA GLU A 61 -7.32 15.79 1.42
C GLU A 61 -7.48 16.72 2.63
N VAL A 62 -8.46 17.63 2.60
CA VAL A 62 -8.82 18.46 3.76
C VAL A 62 -9.25 17.59 4.94
N THR A 63 -10.18 16.66 4.72
CA THR A 63 -10.73 15.84 5.80
C THR A 63 -9.73 14.82 6.35
N GLU A 64 -8.86 14.25 5.52
CA GLU A 64 -7.77 13.36 5.96
C GLU A 64 -6.77 14.12 6.85
N THR A 65 -6.38 15.33 6.44
CA THR A 65 -5.53 16.24 7.25
C THR A 65 -6.19 16.60 8.57
N MET A 66 -7.48 16.96 8.55
CA MET A 66 -8.23 17.29 9.76
C MET A 66 -8.39 16.09 10.68
N GLY A 67 -8.56 14.88 10.15
CA GLY A 67 -8.65 13.64 10.91
C GLY A 67 -7.37 13.36 11.70
N VAL A 68 -6.21 13.39 11.03
CA VAL A 68 -4.92 13.17 11.71
C VAL A 68 -4.60 14.30 12.69
N PHE A 69 -4.94 15.55 12.36
CA PHE A 69 -4.81 16.68 13.27
C PHE A 69 -5.70 16.54 14.50
N ASN A 70 -6.96 16.14 14.32
CA ASN A 70 -7.91 15.97 15.41
C ASN A 70 -7.46 14.88 16.40
N ALA A 71 -6.90 13.78 15.90
CA ALA A 71 -6.32 12.73 16.74
C ALA A 71 -5.23 13.29 17.67
N ILE A 72 -4.25 14.01 17.11
CA ILE A 72 -3.15 14.61 17.87
C ILE A 72 -3.64 15.71 18.83
N ARG A 73 -4.62 16.52 18.40
CA ARG A 73 -5.25 17.57 19.20
C ARG A 73 -5.96 17.00 20.42
N LYS A 74 -6.93 16.11 20.21
CA LYS A 74 -7.84 15.63 21.27
C LYS A 74 -7.16 14.72 22.27
N LEU A 75 -6.10 14.03 21.85
CA LEU A 75 -5.31 13.19 22.74
C LEU A 75 -4.28 13.99 23.55
N GLY A 76 -4.04 15.26 23.22
CA GLY A 76 -3.08 16.13 23.90
C GLY A 76 -1.62 15.81 23.55
N LEU A 77 -1.37 15.15 22.41
CA LEU A 77 -0.03 14.67 22.04
C LEU A 77 0.94 15.80 21.68
N HIS A 78 0.40 16.96 21.32
CA HIS A 78 1.15 18.16 20.96
C HIS A 78 1.44 19.08 22.16
N GLU A 79 0.97 18.74 23.37
CA GLU A 79 1.21 19.52 24.57
C GLU A 79 2.70 19.51 24.92
N LYS A 80 3.25 20.68 25.25
CA LYS A 80 4.67 20.83 25.60
C LYS A 80 4.85 20.81 27.12
N ASP A 81 5.93 20.18 27.56
CA ASP A 81 6.45 20.42 28.91
C ASP A 81 7.08 21.82 28.98
N THR A 82 7.04 22.44 30.16
CA THR A 82 7.47 23.84 30.38
C THR A 82 8.97 24.12 30.19
N ALA A 83 9.78 23.11 29.90
CA ALA A 83 11.21 23.25 29.64
C ALA A 83 11.61 22.65 28.28
N THR A 84 12.26 23.45 27.45
CA THR A 84 13.08 23.02 26.30
C THR A 84 14.54 23.12 26.73
N PRO A 85 15.17 22.02 27.20
CA PRO A 85 16.47 22.14 27.85
C PRO A 85 17.65 22.43 26.91
N ASP A 86 17.61 22.08 25.62
CA ASP A 86 18.86 21.87 24.86
C ASP A 86 18.90 22.40 23.40
N GLY A 87 18.18 23.47 23.05
CA GLY A 87 18.25 24.05 21.69
C GLY A 87 17.80 23.13 20.52
N MET A 88 17.50 21.87 20.81
CA MET A 88 16.89 20.91 19.89
C MET A 88 15.39 21.18 19.75
N LEU A 89 14.89 21.07 18.52
CA LEU A 89 13.50 21.39 18.18
C LEU A 89 12.57 20.20 18.45
N ASP A 90 11.34 20.49 18.85
CA ASP A 90 10.25 19.52 18.79
C ASP A 90 9.68 19.51 17.37
N GLY A 91 9.48 18.32 16.80
CA GLY A 91 9.11 18.17 15.40
C GLY A 91 7.88 17.30 15.16
N ILE A 92 7.05 17.71 14.22
CA ILE A 92 6.01 16.84 13.64
C ILE A 92 6.48 16.45 12.24
N VAL A 93 6.75 15.18 12.02
CA VAL A 93 7.25 14.68 10.73
C VAL A 93 6.09 14.05 9.98
N VAL A 94 5.60 14.73 8.95
CA VAL A 94 4.56 14.24 8.05
C VAL A 94 5.22 13.59 6.83
N VAL A 95 5.02 12.29 6.67
CA VAL A 95 5.51 11.48 5.55
C VAL A 95 4.35 11.16 4.62
N GLY A 96 4.53 11.37 3.32
CA GLY A 96 3.49 11.15 2.30
C GLY A 96 2.54 12.33 2.11
N ASP A 97 2.95 13.54 2.49
CA ASP A 97 2.11 14.75 2.44
C ASP A 97 1.76 15.18 0.99
N GLY A 98 2.35 14.55 -0.03
CA GLY A 98 2.07 14.77 -1.45
C GLY A 98 2.79 15.98 -2.05
N VAL A 99 2.16 16.64 -3.04
CA VAL A 99 2.79 17.72 -3.84
C VAL A 99 2.94 19.03 -3.06
N THR A 100 2.16 19.21 -2.00
CA THR A 100 2.08 20.42 -1.18
C THR A 100 2.21 20.04 0.28
N PRO A 101 2.72 20.92 1.17
CA PRO A 101 2.91 20.60 2.57
C PRO A 101 1.61 20.73 3.38
N ARG A 102 0.52 20.11 2.91
CA ARG A 102 -0.85 20.40 3.36
C ARG A 102 -1.09 20.04 4.82
N THR A 103 -0.67 18.84 5.22
CA THR A 103 -0.85 18.34 6.58
C THR A 103 0.16 18.99 7.52
N ALA A 104 1.42 19.12 7.10
CA ALA A 104 2.45 19.80 7.89
C ALA A 104 2.10 21.27 8.14
N ALA A 105 1.53 21.98 7.14
CA ALA A 105 1.07 23.35 7.30
C ALA A 105 -0.09 23.45 8.30
N MET A 106 -1.05 22.51 8.27
CA MET A 106 -2.12 22.45 9.27
C MET A 106 -1.54 22.34 10.68
N PHE A 107 -0.59 21.43 10.88
CA PHE A 107 0.08 21.29 12.17
C PHE A 107 0.85 22.56 12.56
N ALA A 108 1.60 23.17 11.65
CA ALA A 108 2.38 24.37 11.94
C ALA A 108 1.50 25.56 12.39
N TYR A 109 0.31 25.72 11.82
CA TYR A 109 -0.64 26.75 12.24
C TYR A 109 -1.26 26.49 13.61
N ARG A 110 -1.42 25.22 13.97
CA ARG A 110 -2.27 24.80 15.09
C ARG A 110 -1.50 24.26 16.29
N THR A 111 -0.22 23.94 16.13
CA THR A 111 0.65 23.40 17.18
C THR A 111 1.82 24.35 17.45
N LYS A 112 1.61 25.28 18.39
CA LYS A 112 2.59 26.33 18.69
C LYS A 112 3.92 25.72 19.14
N GLY A 113 5.02 26.21 18.56
CA GLY A 113 6.39 25.83 18.91
C GLY A 113 6.85 24.49 18.34
N TRP A 114 6.04 23.82 17.52
CA TRP A 114 6.47 22.63 16.79
C TRP A 114 6.96 23.00 15.39
N THR A 115 8.10 22.44 14.98
CA THR A 115 8.57 22.51 13.59
C THR A 115 7.97 21.35 12.82
N CYS A 116 7.29 21.62 11.71
CA CYS A 116 6.59 20.60 10.94
C CYS A 116 7.39 20.26 9.67
N TYR A 117 7.82 19.02 9.54
CA TYR A 117 8.51 18.53 8.36
C TYR A 117 7.50 17.88 7.43
N SER A 118 7.47 18.31 6.18
CA SER A 118 6.62 17.75 5.14
C SER A 118 7.50 17.02 4.14
N VAL A 119 7.43 15.69 4.13
CA VAL A 119 8.36 14.84 3.40
C VAL A 119 7.61 14.02 2.36
N ASP A 120 7.92 14.27 1.09
CA ASP A 120 7.37 13.49 -0.03
C ASP A 120 8.29 13.59 -1.27
N PRO A 121 8.55 12.49 -2.00
CA PRO A 121 9.32 12.52 -3.25
C PRO A 121 8.76 13.45 -4.34
N ILE A 122 7.47 13.80 -4.28
CA ILE A 122 6.84 14.72 -5.24
C ILE A 122 6.53 16.11 -4.64
N MET A 123 7.02 16.39 -3.43
CA MET A 123 6.85 17.69 -2.76
C MET A 123 7.37 18.83 -3.63
N LYS A 124 6.56 19.86 -3.86
CA LYS A 124 7.03 21.09 -4.50
C LYS A 124 7.74 21.97 -3.50
N VAL A 125 8.99 22.30 -3.83
CA VAL A 125 9.82 23.29 -3.14
C VAL A 125 10.14 24.42 -4.10
N SER A 126 10.27 25.65 -3.57
CA SER A 126 10.71 26.78 -4.37
C SER A 126 12.07 26.55 -5.00
N THR A 127 12.20 26.96 -6.25
CA THR A 127 13.48 27.07 -6.98
C THR A 127 13.73 28.53 -7.34
N ASP A 128 14.83 28.83 -8.03
CA ASP A 128 15.10 30.19 -8.52
C ASP A 128 14.12 30.62 -9.63
N HIS A 129 13.52 29.65 -10.33
CA HIS A 129 12.66 29.89 -11.49
C HIS A 129 11.17 29.64 -11.22
N ASP A 130 10.83 28.89 -10.18
CA ASP A 130 9.46 28.55 -9.81
C ASP A 130 9.31 28.66 -8.29
N LYS A 131 8.65 29.72 -7.83
CA LYS A 131 8.42 29.99 -6.41
C LYS A 131 7.04 29.48 -6.00
N VAL A 132 6.99 28.71 -4.92
CA VAL A 132 5.71 28.25 -4.38
C VAL A 132 5.10 29.30 -3.44
N PRO A 133 3.77 29.45 -3.39
CA PRO A 133 3.10 30.51 -2.61
C PRO A 133 3.35 30.48 -1.10
N TRP A 134 3.75 29.33 -0.56
CA TRP A 134 3.95 29.10 0.87
C TRP A 134 5.41 29.23 1.32
N ASP A 135 6.35 29.44 0.38
CA ASP A 135 7.77 29.59 0.69
C ASP A 135 8.06 30.88 1.47
N GLY A 136 8.87 30.78 2.51
CA GLY A 136 9.19 31.88 3.42
C GLY A 136 8.04 32.40 4.30
N VAL A 137 6.78 32.07 3.99
CA VAL A 137 5.60 32.51 4.78
C VAL A 137 5.22 31.48 5.84
N LEU A 138 5.38 30.18 5.55
CA LEU A 138 5.22 29.10 6.53
C LEU A 138 6.51 28.89 7.34
N ALA A 139 6.85 29.84 8.22
CA ALA A 139 8.13 29.84 8.95
C ALA A 139 8.42 28.55 9.76
N ASN A 140 7.40 27.81 10.18
CA ASN A 140 7.55 26.57 10.96
C ASN A 140 7.36 25.30 10.12
N VAL A 141 7.34 25.39 8.78
CA VAL A 141 7.25 24.23 7.89
C VAL A 141 8.54 24.05 7.12
N VAL A 142 9.06 22.83 7.12
CA VAL A 142 10.21 22.41 6.34
C VAL A 142 9.71 21.43 5.27
N SER A 143 9.61 21.90 4.03
CA SER A 143 9.23 21.05 2.88
C SER A 143 10.45 20.33 2.31
N VAL A 144 10.35 19.01 2.17
CA VAL A 144 11.44 18.14 1.71
C VAL A 144 10.99 17.33 0.51
N CYS A 145 11.57 17.63 -0.65
CA CYS A 145 11.38 16.91 -1.91
C CYS A 145 12.35 15.72 -1.99
N ASP A 146 12.11 14.71 -1.15
CA ASP A 146 12.88 13.47 -1.16
C ASP A 146 12.09 12.34 -0.50
N LYS A 147 12.59 11.11 -0.65
CA LYS A 147 12.15 9.95 0.12
C LYS A 147 12.57 10.09 1.58
N ILE A 148 11.70 9.67 2.49
CA ILE A 148 12.03 9.66 3.93
C ILE A 148 13.28 8.82 4.22
N GLU A 149 13.49 7.73 3.48
CA GLU A 149 14.65 6.85 3.64
C GLU A 149 16.00 7.55 3.38
N ASN A 150 16.00 8.61 2.55
CA ASN A 150 17.19 9.32 2.11
C ASN A 150 17.61 10.48 3.03
N ILE A 151 16.76 10.85 4.00
CA ILE A 151 16.99 12.02 4.84
C ILE A 151 17.22 11.62 6.29
N ARG A 152 17.75 12.55 7.08
CA ARG A 152 17.86 12.41 8.54
C ARG A 152 17.34 13.66 9.21
N ILE A 153 16.41 13.48 10.13
CA ILE A 153 15.76 14.55 10.88
C ILE A 153 16.09 14.34 12.36
N ARG A 154 16.76 15.32 12.96
CA ARG A 154 17.16 15.28 14.37
C ARG A 154 16.27 16.17 15.22
N LEU A 155 15.64 15.60 16.23
CA LEU A 155 14.62 16.27 17.06
C LEU A 155 14.83 15.97 18.54
N ARG A 156 14.25 16.80 19.40
CA ARG A 156 14.10 16.48 20.81
C ARG A 156 12.91 15.53 20.99
N LYS A 157 11.71 16.01 20.64
CA LYS A 157 10.47 15.25 20.63
C LYS A 157 9.95 15.12 19.21
N ALA A 158 9.44 13.95 18.83
CA ALA A 158 8.84 13.74 17.52
C ALA A 158 7.42 13.18 17.60
N ILE A 159 6.51 13.72 16.80
CA ILE A 159 5.28 13.06 16.39
C ILE A 159 5.42 12.69 14.92
N VAL A 160 5.24 11.43 14.58
CA VAL A 160 5.42 10.95 13.20
C VAL A 160 4.06 10.64 12.61
N VAL A 161 3.74 11.26 11.49
CA VAL A 161 2.43 11.15 10.83
C VAL A 161 2.63 10.60 9.43
N LEU A 162 2.12 9.42 9.16
CA LEU A 162 2.14 8.79 7.85
C LEU A 162 0.76 8.96 7.23
N VAL A 163 0.59 10.00 6.42
CA VAL A 163 -0.63 10.26 5.66
C VAL A 163 -0.33 9.92 4.21
N HIS A 164 -1.08 9.01 3.58
CA HIS A 164 -0.78 8.50 2.23
C HIS A 164 0.64 7.93 2.01
N ALA A 165 1.33 7.55 3.08
CA ALA A 165 2.72 7.14 2.97
C ALA A 165 2.86 5.76 2.31
N HIS A 166 3.60 5.68 1.21
CA HIS A 166 3.96 4.43 0.54
C HIS A 166 5.28 3.83 1.06
N VAL A 167 5.40 3.75 2.38
CA VAL A 167 6.54 3.18 3.11
C VAL A 167 6.05 2.43 4.35
N THR A 168 6.85 1.50 4.86
CA THR A 168 6.59 0.89 6.17
C THR A 168 6.84 1.91 7.29
N ILE A 169 6.27 1.67 8.46
CA ILE A 169 6.46 2.57 9.60
C ILE A 169 7.94 2.59 10.00
N GLU A 170 8.60 1.43 10.02
CA GLU A 170 10.01 1.28 10.37
C GLU A 170 10.93 2.03 9.42
N GLN A 171 10.65 1.99 8.11
CA GLN A 171 11.41 2.75 7.12
C GLN A 171 11.35 4.25 7.39
N ALA A 172 10.17 4.78 7.75
CA ALA A 172 10.03 6.18 8.10
C ALA A 172 10.74 6.51 9.43
N MET A 173 10.60 5.64 10.43
CA MET A 173 11.21 5.84 11.76
C MET A 173 12.74 5.83 11.72
N CYS A 174 13.38 5.04 10.84
CA CYS A 174 14.83 5.02 10.67
C CYS A 174 15.43 6.37 10.25
N ALA A 175 14.64 7.29 9.70
CA ALA A 175 15.08 8.62 9.31
C ALA A 175 15.04 9.64 10.47
N ILE A 176 14.43 9.28 11.60
CA ILE A 176 14.08 10.21 12.67
C ILE A 176 14.94 9.88 13.90
N ASP A 177 15.91 10.75 14.16
CA ASP A 177 16.76 10.70 15.36
C ASP A 177 16.18 11.65 16.42
N ALA A 178 15.30 11.13 17.26
CA ALA A 178 14.64 11.90 18.31
C ALA A 178 14.98 11.37 19.70
N THR A 179 15.17 12.27 20.67
CA THR A 179 15.33 11.87 22.09
C THR A 179 14.08 11.16 22.61
N GLU A 180 12.90 11.60 22.18
CA GLU A 180 11.62 10.99 22.53
C GLU A 180 10.68 10.98 21.32
N ILE A 181 10.21 9.79 20.93
CA ILE A 181 9.05 9.67 20.05
C ILE A 181 7.81 9.78 20.94
N ILE A 182 6.90 10.70 20.65
CA ILE A 182 5.66 10.88 21.42
C ILE A 182 4.59 9.94 20.89
N ALA A 183 4.40 9.95 19.57
CA ALA A 183 3.44 9.10 18.90
C ALA A 183 3.82 8.87 17.44
N VAL A 184 3.33 7.77 16.90
CA VAL A 184 3.29 7.48 15.47
C VAL A 184 1.83 7.30 15.08
N LEU A 185 1.38 8.03 14.08
CA LEU A 185 0.03 7.96 13.55
C LEU A 185 0.10 7.57 12.07
N THR A 186 -0.73 6.62 11.65
CA THR A 186 -0.87 6.27 10.23
C THR A 186 -2.32 6.40 9.79
N LEU A 187 -2.51 6.95 8.59
CA LEU A 187 -3.74 6.87 7.81
C LEU A 187 -3.42 6.08 6.52
N PRO A 188 -3.34 4.74 6.59
CA PRO A 188 -2.95 3.91 5.45
C PRO A 188 -3.94 4.05 4.30
N CYS A 189 -3.41 4.07 3.08
CA CYS A 189 -4.19 4.10 1.85
C CYS A 189 -3.70 3.04 0.85
N CYS A 190 -4.44 2.89 -0.26
CA CYS A 190 -4.11 1.97 -1.33
C CYS A 190 -3.89 0.53 -0.80
N ASN A 191 -2.70 -0.05 -1.01
CA ASN A 191 -2.35 -1.39 -0.57
C ASN A 191 -1.45 -1.44 0.68
N TRP A 192 -1.35 -0.34 1.44
CA TRP A 192 -0.42 -0.21 2.57
C TRP A 192 -0.99 -0.60 3.94
N TYR A 193 -2.28 -0.92 4.06
CA TYR A 193 -2.89 -1.43 5.30
C TYR A 193 -2.08 -2.56 5.93
N GLY A 194 -1.86 -3.66 5.20
CA GLY A 194 -1.06 -4.80 5.70
C GLY A 194 0.41 -4.47 5.99
N ARG A 195 0.96 -3.39 5.41
CA ARG A 195 2.36 -2.98 5.57
C ARG A 195 2.60 -1.97 6.68
N GLN A 196 1.52 -1.43 7.26
CA GLN A 196 1.54 -0.48 8.36
C GLN A 196 0.73 -1.02 9.55
N GLU A 197 0.66 -2.34 9.74
CA GLU A 197 -0.09 -2.97 10.85
C GLU A 197 0.65 -2.97 12.16
N GLN A 198 1.98 -2.98 12.10
CA GLN A 198 2.85 -3.06 13.25
C GLN A 198 3.98 -2.04 13.09
N CYS A 199 4.48 -1.58 14.23
CA CYS A 199 5.67 -0.75 14.33
C CYS A 199 6.66 -1.48 15.24
N PHE A 200 7.77 -1.96 14.69
CA PHE A 200 8.77 -2.80 15.35
C PHE A 200 8.16 -4.02 16.06
N GLY A 201 7.23 -4.70 15.39
CA GLY A 201 6.51 -5.87 15.93
C GLY A 201 5.40 -5.55 16.93
N ARG A 202 5.17 -4.27 17.24
CA ARG A 202 4.13 -3.82 18.16
C ARG A 202 2.87 -3.39 17.42
N GLN A 203 1.71 -3.85 17.87
CA GLN A 203 0.41 -3.40 17.38
C GLN A 203 0.11 -1.94 17.83
N PRO A 204 -0.73 -1.20 17.08
CA PRO A 204 -1.21 0.11 17.49
C PRO A 204 -1.96 0.02 18.82
N ASP A 205 -1.82 1.07 19.62
CA ASP A 205 -2.58 1.26 20.86
C ASP A 205 -4.06 1.54 20.59
N LEU A 206 -4.35 2.14 19.43
CA LEU A 206 -5.69 2.56 19.05
C LEU A 206 -5.87 2.44 17.55
N VAL A 207 -6.99 1.83 17.13
CA VAL A 207 -7.42 1.76 15.73
C VAL A 207 -8.91 2.07 15.62
N TYR A 208 -9.27 2.97 14.71
CA TYR A 208 -10.66 3.34 14.47
C TYR A 208 -10.88 3.85 13.05
N ASP A 209 -12.11 3.76 12.55
CA ASP A 209 -12.55 4.55 11.41
C ASP A 209 -13.04 5.92 11.89
N ASP A 210 -12.61 6.99 11.24
CA ASP A 210 -13.13 8.34 11.48
C ASP A 210 -14.16 8.69 10.40
N LEU A 211 -15.44 8.76 10.77
CA LEU A 211 -16.55 9.02 9.83
C LEU A 211 -16.58 10.46 9.33
N SER A 212 -15.77 11.36 9.91
CA SER A 212 -15.57 12.71 9.39
C SER A 212 -14.50 12.79 8.30
N ILE A 213 -13.75 11.71 8.05
CA ILE A 213 -12.84 11.59 6.90
C ILE A 213 -13.64 11.12 5.68
N LEU A 214 -13.77 11.99 4.68
CA LEU A 214 -14.53 11.75 3.45
C LEU A 214 -13.72 10.95 2.42
N SER A 215 -13.16 9.83 2.87
CA SER A 215 -12.33 8.90 2.10
C SER A 215 -12.71 7.48 2.48
N VAL A 216 -12.69 6.55 1.53
CA VAL A 216 -12.77 5.11 1.86
C VAL A 216 -11.58 4.66 2.73
N HIS A 217 -10.49 5.44 2.70
CA HIS A 217 -9.29 5.24 3.51
C HIS A 217 -9.33 6.11 4.78
N ARG A 218 -10.22 5.76 5.71
CA ARG A 218 -10.48 6.53 6.95
C ARG A 218 -10.04 5.83 8.24
N GLU A 219 -9.32 4.73 8.12
CA GLU A 219 -8.80 4.02 9.27
C GLU A 219 -7.58 4.74 9.82
N VAL A 220 -7.67 5.23 11.05
CA VAL A 220 -6.57 5.84 11.78
C VAL A 220 -5.98 4.80 12.72
N ARG A 221 -4.65 4.68 12.73
CA ARG A 221 -3.91 3.83 13.67
C ARG A 221 -2.91 4.68 14.43
N LEU A 222 -2.79 4.43 15.72
CA LEU A 222 -1.94 5.23 16.60
C LEU A 222 -1.10 4.33 17.51
N TRP A 223 0.20 4.63 17.59
CA TRP A 223 1.13 4.10 18.57
C TRP A 223 1.60 5.26 19.45
N MET A 224 1.56 5.07 20.76
CA MET A 224 2.03 6.05 21.73
C MET A 224 3.08 5.43 22.64
N THR A 225 4.12 6.21 22.93
CA THR A 225 5.25 5.73 23.75
C THR A 225 4.87 5.55 25.22
N ARG A 226 3.89 6.33 25.71
CA ARG A 226 3.37 6.23 27.08
C ARG A 226 1.86 6.00 27.05
N PRO A 227 1.40 4.74 26.87
CA PRO A 227 -0.02 4.43 26.73
C PRO A 227 -0.81 4.65 28.04
N GLY A 228 -0.12 4.81 29.17
CA GLY A 228 -0.65 4.79 30.54
C GLY A 228 -1.69 5.85 30.95
N LYS A 229 -2.34 6.52 30.00
CA LYS A 229 -3.51 7.40 30.22
C LYS A 229 -4.60 7.30 29.15
N LEU A 230 -4.53 6.40 28.16
CA LEU A 230 -5.61 6.24 27.18
C LEU A 230 -6.64 5.20 27.66
N HIS A 231 -7.64 5.67 28.39
CA HIS A 231 -8.90 4.95 28.56
C HIS A 231 -9.87 5.27 27.42
N ALA A 232 -10.85 4.39 27.21
CA ALA A 232 -11.98 4.54 26.27
C ALA A 232 -12.68 5.92 26.32
N ALA A 233 -12.61 6.63 27.44
CA ALA A 233 -13.09 8.00 27.61
C ALA A 233 -12.51 9.01 26.58
N LYS A 234 -11.32 8.77 26.02
CA LYS A 234 -10.73 9.65 25.00
C LYS A 234 -11.17 9.33 23.56
N LEU A 235 -11.66 8.12 23.25
CA LEU A 235 -12.24 7.82 21.93
C LEU A 235 -13.53 8.61 21.69
N VAL A 236 -14.36 8.74 22.72
CA VAL A 236 -15.54 9.63 22.71
C VAL A 236 -15.14 11.07 22.37
N SER A 237 -13.98 11.52 22.85
CA SER A 237 -13.49 12.88 22.60
C SER A 237 -13.06 13.13 21.14
N LEU A 238 -12.75 12.07 20.38
CA LEU A 238 -12.42 12.16 18.96
C LEU A 238 -13.68 12.41 18.13
N GLY A 239 -14.83 11.87 18.55
CA GLY A 239 -16.16 12.08 17.98
C GLY A 239 -16.33 11.50 16.57
N GLY A 240 -17.45 10.83 16.31
CA GLY A 240 -17.73 10.22 15.00
C GLY A 240 -16.76 9.09 14.63
N CYS A 241 -16.16 8.43 15.62
CA CYS A 241 -15.16 7.38 15.43
C CYS A 241 -15.76 6.00 15.75
N VAL A 242 -15.36 4.99 14.98
CA VAL A 242 -15.77 3.59 15.15
C VAL A 242 -14.54 2.75 15.46
N GLU A 243 -14.47 2.24 16.68
CA GLU A 243 -13.33 1.45 17.16
C GLU A 243 -13.20 0.10 16.44
N LYS A 244 -11.95 -0.34 16.23
CA LYS A 244 -11.62 -1.61 15.61
C LYS A 244 -10.74 -2.47 16.50
N ALA A 245 -10.97 -3.78 16.43
CA ALA A 245 -10.13 -4.80 17.02
C ALA A 245 -9.41 -5.61 15.94
N TYR A 246 -8.19 -6.04 16.26
CA TYR A 246 -7.40 -6.90 15.40
C TYR A 246 -8.06 -8.28 15.27
N LYS A 247 -8.18 -8.78 14.05
CA LYS A 247 -8.45 -10.18 13.77
C LYS A 247 -7.30 -10.69 12.91
N PRO A 248 -6.51 -11.67 13.39
CA PRO A 248 -5.45 -12.25 12.60
C PRO A 248 -5.98 -12.68 11.22
N PRO A 249 -5.21 -12.45 10.15
CA PRO A 249 -5.62 -12.93 8.84
C PRO A 249 -5.82 -14.44 8.93
N VAL A 250 -7.03 -14.89 8.62
CA VAL A 250 -7.26 -16.32 8.39
C VAL A 250 -6.49 -16.62 7.11
N VAL A 251 -5.43 -17.43 7.21
CA VAL A 251 -4.78 -18.04 6.05
C VAL A 251 -5.82 -18.96 5.43
N LYS A 252 -6.71 -18.40 4.61
CA LYS A 252 -7.40 -19.18 3.61
C LYS A 252 -6.34 -19.45 2.56
N ASP A 253 -6.02 -20.71 2.31
CA ASP A 253 -5.38 -21.12 1.05
C ASP A 253 -6.15 -20.41 -0.06
N SER A 254 -5.53 -19.38 -0.64
CA SER A 254 -6.35 -18.26 -1.13
C SER A 254 -7.14 -18.73 -2.34
N THR A 255 -8.46 -18.86 -2.16
CA THR A 255 -9.39 -19.17 -3.25
C THR A 255 -9.17 -18.19 -4.39
N VAL A 256 -8.77 -16.94 -4.12
CA VAL A 256 -8.45 -15.91 -5.10
C VAL A 256 -7.29 -16.27 -6.03
N ALA A 257 -6.19 -16.87 -5.54
CA ALA A 257 -5.10 -17.32 -6.40
C ALA A 257 -5.52 -18.54 -7.24
N SER A 258 -6.33 -19.43 -6.69
CA SER A 258 -6.96 -20.53 -7.42
C SER A 258 -7.95 -20.03 -8.48
N ASP A 259 -8.79 -19.05 -8.14
CA ASP A 259 -9.78 -18.43 -9.03
C ASP A 259 -9.10 -17.64 -10.15
N PHE A 260 -8.02 -16.92 -9.82
CA PHE A 260 -7.20 -16.22 -10.81
C PHE A 260 -6.41 -17.20 -11.68
N LEU A 261 -5.87 -18.27 -11.11
CA LEU A 261 -5.26 -19.36 -11.88
C LEU A 261 -6.29 -19.97 -12.83
N ALA A 262 -7.50 -20.29 -12.36
CA ALA A 262 -8.58 -20.79 -13.19
C ALA A 262 -8.93 -19.82 -14.33
N LEU A 263 -8.94 -18.50 -14.07
CA LEU A 263 -9.10 -17.49 -15.11
C LEU A 263 -7.96 -17.54 -16.14
N VAL A 264 -6.71 -17.68 -15.70
CA VAL A 264 -5.52 -17.81 -16.57
C VAL A 264 -5.62 -19.07 -17.42
N LEU A 265 -5.95 -20.21 -16.82
CA LEU A 265 -6.09 -21.51 -17.49
C LEU A 265 -7.22 -21.54 -18.52
N GLN A 266 -8.32 -20.82 -18.26
CA GLN A 266 -9.42 -20.62 -19.19
C GLN A 266 -9.08 -19.70 -20.38
N GLN A 267 -7.95 -18.99 -20.35
CA GLN A 267 -7.54 -18.20 -21.51
C GLN A 267 -6.99 -19.14 -22.59
N SER A 268 -7.84 -19.53 -23.53
CA SER A 268 -7.38 -20.11 -24.79
C SER A 268 -7.12 -19.02 -25.81
N ALA A 269 -5.91 -19.00 -26.30
CA ALA A 269 -5.35 -17.89 -27.03
C ALA A 269 -4.47 -18.40 -28.16
N PRO A 270 -4.88 -18.28 -29.43
CA PRO A 270 -3.96 -18.54 -30.51
C PRO A 270 -2.80 -17.54 -30.39
N SER A 271 -1.62 -18.06 -30.11
CA SER A 271 -0.36 -17.33 -30.22
C SER A 271 0.00 -17.21 -31.68
N ALA A 272 0.54 -16.07 -32.10
CA ALA A 272 1.05 -15.94 -33.47
C ALA A 272 2.12 -17.03 -33.71
N PRO A 273 2.16 -17.69 -34.88
CA PRO A 273 3.12 -18.77 -35.15
C PRO A 273 4.57 -18.33 -34.90
N SER A 274 4.92 -17.09 -35.25
CA SER A 274 6.24 -16.53 -34.97
C SER A 274 6.55 -16.52 -33.47
N THR A 275 5.60 -16.14 -32.62
CA THR A 275 5.76 -16.12 -31.17
C THR A 275 6.04 -17.51 -30.60
N VAL A 276 5.29 -18.51 -31.09
CA VAL A 276 5.45 -19.91 -30.68
C VAL A 276 6.85 -20.42 -31.03
N GLU A 277 7.30 -20.18 -32.26
CA GLU A 277 8.63 -20.58 -32.71
C GLU A 277 9.75 -19.91 -31.91
N HIS A 278 9.63 -18.61 -31.60
CA HIS A 278 10.62 -17.92 -30.76
C HIS A 278 10.67 -18.49 -29.33
N MET A 279 9.52 -18.81 -28.74
CA MET A 279 9.46 -19.42 -27.42
C MET A 279 10.09 -20.81 -27.41
N ALA A 280 9.76 -21.64 -28.41
CA ALA A 280 10.33 -22.97 -28.55
C ALA A 280 11.85 -22.92 -28.78
N ALA A 281 12.34 -22.00 -29.62
CA ALA A 281 13.76 -21.77 -29.84
C ALA A 281 14.48 -21.27 -28.58
N PHE A 282 13.86 -20.37 -27.80
CA PHE A 282 14.37 -19.93 -26.51
C PHE A 282 14.52 -21.12 -25.56
N CYS A 283 13.48 -21.95 -25.42
CA CYS A 283 13.55 -23.14 -24.59
C CYS A 283 14.66 -24.08 -25.06
N ALA A 284 14.79 -24.25 -26.37
CA ALA A 284 15.81 -25.10 -26.97
C ALA A 284 17.25 -24.65 -26.66
N GLN A 285 17.48 -23.34 -26.47
CA GLN A 285 18.79 -22.78 -26.14
C GLN A 285 19.11 -22.82 -24.65
N HIS A 286 18.08 -22.77 -23.80
CA HIS A 286 18.26 -22.54 -22.35
C HIS A 286 17.95 -23.75 -21.47
N PHE A 287 17.25 -24.77 -21.97
CA PHE A 287 16.80 -25.91 -21.17
C PHE A 287 17.19 -27.25 -21.80
N GLN A 288 17.38 -28.26 -20.95
CA GLN A 288 17.70 -29.62 -21.40
C GLN A 288 16.46 -30.30 -21.98
N ARG A 289 16.66 -31.25 -22.90
CA ARG A 289 15.56 -31.87 -23.68
C ARG A 289 14.78 -32.93 -22.91
N ASP A 290 15.44 -33.54 -21.93
CA ASP A 290 14.89 -34.50 -20.99
C ASP A 290 14.15 -33.83 -19.82
N TRP A 291 14.23 -32.50 -19.70
CA TRP A 291 13.49 -31.75 -18.69
C TRP A 291 11.99 -31.82 -18.91
N ARG A 292 11.28 -32.01 -17.80
CA ARG A 292 9.82 -31.96 -17.78
C ARG A 292 9.33 -30.50 -17.87
N VAL A 293 8.56 -30.21 -18.91
CA VAL A 293 8.04 -28.88 -19.24
C VAL A 293 6.53 -28.84 -19.04
N GLY A 294 6.05 -27.95 -18.18
CA GLY A 294 4.63 -27.69 -17.99
C GLY A 294 4.22 -26.46 -18.77
N VAL A 295 3.18 -26.56 -19.59
CA VAL A 295 2.67 -25.47 -20.42
C VAL A 295 1.34 -24.98 -19.84
N ILE A 296 1.25 -23.71 -19.46
CA ILE A 296 0.07 -23.14 -18.81
C ILE A 296 -1.06 -22.94 -19.83
N GLY A 297 -2.18 -23.61 -19.61
CA GLY A 297 -3.35 -23.64 -20.49
C GLY A 297 -3.11 -24.44 -21.78
N ARG A 298 -4.16 -24.51 -22.61
CA ARG A 298 -4.10 -25.28 -23.85
C ARG A 298 -3.32 -24.54 -24.95
N GLN A 299 -2.11 -25.00 -25.25
CA GLN A 299 -1.20 -24.41 -26.24
C GLN A 299 -0.62 -25.47 -27.18
N ASP A 300 -1.50 -26.13 -27.95
CA ASP A 300 -1.15 -27.26 -28.82
C ASP A 300 0.03 -26.94 -29.75
N GLU A 301 0.06 -25.77 -30.36
CA GLU A 301 1.14 -25.33 -31.26
C GLU A 301 2.51 -25.25 -30.56
N LEU A 302 2.55 -24.79 -29.31
CA LEU A 302 3.80 -24.71 -28.54
C LEU A 302 4.29 -26.09 -28.14
N VAL A 303 3.38 -26.97 -27.73
CA VAL A 303 3.71 -28.37 -27.44
C VAL A 303 4.29 -29.05 -28.68
N HIS A 304 3.66 -28.90 -29.85
CA HIS A 304 4.19 -29.45 -31.11
C HIS A 304 5.55 -28.86 -31.48
N ALA A 305 5.76 -27.55 -31.30
CA ALA A 305 7.03 -26.89 -31.57
C ALA A 305 8.16 -27.41 -30.66
N LEU A 306 7.90 -27.57 -29.36
CA LEU A 306 8.86 -28.14 -28.40
C LEU A 306 9.18 -29.60 -28.72
N SER A 307 8.17 -30.42 -29.04
CA SER A 307 8.37 -31.83 -29.42
C SER A 307 9.25 -31.97 -30.66
N ARG A 308 9.07 -31.12 -31.69
CA ARG A 308 9.94 -31.11 -32.88
C ARG A 308 11.40 -30.75 -32.55
N LEU A 309 11.63 -29.99 -31.49
CA LEU A 309 12.96 -29.62 -31.01
C LEU A 309 13.57 -30.67 -30.05
N GLY A 310 12.87 -31.78 -29.81
CA GLY A 310 13.37 -32.94 -29.08
C GLY A 310 13.01 -32.97 -27.60
N PHE A 311 12.13 -32.08 -27.12
CA PHE A 311 11.60 -32.18 -25.75
C PHE A 311 10.63 -33.36 -25.66
N THR A 312 10.85 -34.27 -24.71
CA THR A 312 10.10 -35.54 -24.63
C THR A 312 9.08 -35.61 -23.50
N ALA A 313 9.17 -34.72 -22.51
CA ALA A 313 8.29 -34.67 -21.35
C ALA A 313 7.60 -33.31 -21.29
N ILE A 314 6.52 -33.13 -22.06
CA ILE A 314 5.76 -31.88 -22.14
C ILE A 314 4.32 -32.17 -21.80
N ASP A 315 3.76 -31.43 -20.84
CA ASP A 315 2.37 -31.57 -20.44
C ASP A 315 1.69 -30.20 -20.41
N SER A 316 0.45 -30.14 -20.89
CA SER A 316 -0.40 -28.96 -20.75
C SER A 316 -1.10 -29.01 -19.40
N ILE A 317 -1.08 -27.88 -18.68
CA ILE A 317 -1.78 -27.69 -17.41
C ILE A 317 -3.06 -26.94 -17.76
N GLU A 318 -4.21 -27.61 -17.76
CA GLU A 318 -5.50 -27.00 -18.15
C GLU A 318 -6.43 -26.81 -16.94
N ALA A 319 -6.21 -27.57 -15.88
CA ALA A 319 -6.93 -27.49 -14.62
C ALA A 319 -5.98 -27.53 -13.42
N GLU A 320 -6.47 -27.08 -12.27
CA GLU A 320 -5.70 -27.12 -11.02
C GLU A 320 -5.44 -28.55 -10.54
N ASP A 321 -6.34 -29.49 -10.87
CA ASP A 321 -6.23 -30.90 -10.52
C ASP A 321 -5.06 -31.60 -11.25
N ASP A 322 -4.64 -31.07 -12.42
CA ASP A 322 -3.51 -31.57 -13.21
C ASP A 322 -2.15 -31.39 -12.50
N ILE A 323 -2.13 -30.61 -11.42
CA ILE A 323 -0.91 -30.14 -10.75
C ILE A 323 -0.56 -31.01 -9.54
N SER A 324 -1.55 -31.69 -8.95
CA SER A 324 -1.49 -32.25 -7.59
C SER A 324 -0.41 -33.33 -7.35
N THR A 325 0.28 -33.81 -8.39
CA THR A 325 1.33 -34.84 -8.27
C THR A 325 2.58 -34.61 -9.13
N LEU A 326 2.66 -33.51 -9.90
CA LEU A 326 3.70 -33.30 -10.91
C LEU A 326 4.55 -32.06 -10.60
N THR A 327 5.86 -32.26 -10.47
CA THR A 327 6.84 -31.18 -10.41
C THR A 327 7.48 -30.94 -11.78
N TRP A 328 7.74 -29.68 -12.12
CA TRP A 328 8.23 -29.24 -13.42
C TRP A 328 9.66 -28.72 -13.33
N HIS A 329 10.46 -28.91 -14.37
CA HIS A 329 11.74 -28.20 -14.49
C HIS A 329 11.51 -26.81 -15.07
N VAL A 330 10.57 -26.70 -16.01
CA VAL A 330 10.23 -25.44 -16.66
C VAL A 330 8.72 -25.29 -16.70
N LEU A 331 8.22 -24.14 -16.27
CA LEU A 331 6.83 -23.73 -16.51
C LEU A 331 6.79 -22.64 -17.57
N LEU A 332 5.96 -22.82 -18.59
CA LEU A 332 5.82 -21.90 -19.72
C LEU A 332 4.43 -21.27 -19.75
N ASP A 333 4.36 -19.94 -19.65
CA ASP A 333 3.17 -19.16 -20.00
C ASP A 333 3.42 -18.41 -21.31
N CYS A 334 2.67 -18.77 -22.35
CA CYS A 334 2.74 -18.11 -23.66
C CYS A 334 1.66 -17.02 -23.82
N GLY A 335 1.49 -16.18 -22.80
CA GLY A 335 0.60 -15.01 -22.85
C GLY A 335 -0.81 -15.22 -22.29
N ASN A 336 -1.10 -16.35 -21.65
CA ASN A 336 -2.37 -16.57 -20.97
C ASN A 336 -2.48 -15.65 -19.74
N LEU A 337 -1.39 -15.52 -18.97
CA LEU A 337 -1.30 -14.53 -17.89
C LEU A 337 -1.44 -13.10 -18.41
N HIS A 338 -0.80 -12.78 -19.55
CA HIS A 338 -0.93 -11.46 -20.17
C HIS A 338 -2.39 -11.11 -20.47
N ARG A 339 -3.16 -12.06 -21.00
CA ARG A 339 -4.57 -11.85 -21.34
C ARG A 339 -5.46 -11.76 -20.10
N ALA A 340 -5.24 -12.61 -19.10
CA ALA A 340 -5.93 -12.50 -17.83
C ALA A 340 -5.77 -11.09 -17.24
N LEU A 341 -4.55 -10.55 -17.24
CA LEU A 341 -4.26 -9.19 -16.76
C LEU A 341 -4.86 -8.06 -17.60
N ASN A 342 -5.29 -8.31 -18.85
CA ASN A 342 -6.05 -7.32 -19.62
C ASN A 342 -7.49 -7.18 -19.13
N ARG A 343 -8.02 -8.19 -18.44
CA ARG A 343 -9.37 -8.21 -17.87
C ARG A 343 -9.40 -7.90 -16.37
N THR A 344 -8.22 -7.84 -15.74
CA THR A 344 -8.07 -7.49 -14.33
C THR A 344 -7.83 -5.99 -14.17
N ASP A 345 -8.43 -5.39 -13.14
CA ASP A 345 -8.13 -4.00 -12.76
C ASP A 345 -6.61 -3.80 -12.53
N LYS A 346 -6.09 -2.64 -12.92
CA LYS A 346 -4.65 -2.31 -12.79
C LYS A 346 -4.19 -2.29 -11.33
N THR A 347 -5.04 -1.85 -10.40
CA THR A 347 -4.74 -1.79 -8.96
C THR A 347 -4.61 -3.17 -8.33
N LYS A 348 -5.36 -4.12 -8.91
CA LYS A 348 -5.49 -5.53 -8.52
C LYS A 348 -4.34 -6.40 -9.07
N SER A 349 -3.87 -6.09 -10.28
CA SER A 349 -2.93 -6.90 -11.05
C SER A 349 -1.62 -7.29 -10.34
N GLY A 350 -1.02 -6.38 -9.56
CA GLY A 350 0.32 -6.61 -9.00
C GLY A 350 0.40 -7.70 -7.92
N ASN A 351 -0.61 -7.77 -7.05
CA ASN A 351 -0.64 -8.79 -5.98
C ASN A 351 -1.03 -10.16 -6.52
N LEU A 352 -1.98 -10.23 -7.45
CA LEU A 352 -2.40 -11.48 -8.10
C LEU A 352 -1.24 -12.15 -8.85
N VAL A 353 -0.44 -11.36 -9.58
CA VAL A 353 0.78 -11.85 -10.22
C VAL A 353 1.77 -12.39 -9.19
N GLY A 354 2.00 -11.67 -8.10
CA GLY A 354 2.93 -12.10 -7.06
C GLY A 354 2.54 -13.46 -6.47
N HIS A 355 1.27 -13.62 -6.07
CA HIS A 355 0.77 -14.89 -5.53
C HIS A 355 0.83 -16.02 -6.55
N LEU A 356 0.48 -15.75 -7.81
CA LEU A 356 0.53 -16.77 -8.86
C LEU A 356 1.98 -17.19 -9.17
N CYS A 357 2.92 -16.25 -9.24
CA CYS A 357 4.33 -16.56 -9.47
C CYS A 357 4.94 -17.34 -8.30
N GLN A 358 4.66 -16.95 -7.05
CA GLN A 358 5.06 -17.73 -5.87
C GLN A 358 4.49 -19.16 -5.94
N ARG A 359 3.23 -19.28 -6.35
CA ARG A 359 2.59 -20.59 -6.52
C ARG A 359 3.23 -21.42 -7.62
N TRP A 360 3.54 -20.83 -8.77
CA TRP A 360 4.25 -21.52 -9.85
C TRP A 360 5.65 -21.99 -9.43
N GLN A 361 6.34 -21.21 -8.59
CA GLN A 361 7.61 -21.62 -8.03
C GLN A 361 7.50 -22.86 -7.14
N THR A 362 6.39 -23.06 -6.41
CA THR A 362 6.21 -24.28 -5.61
C THR A 362 5.97 -25.53 -6.46
N TRP A 363 5.67 -25.38 -7.74
CA TRP A 363 5.53 -26.51 -8.68
C TRP A 363 6.85 -26.87 -9.37
N LEU A 364 7.89 -26.05 -9.21
CA LEU A 364 9.20 -26.35 -9.79
C LEU A 364 9.94 -27.38 -8.95
N VAL A 365 10.75 -28.22 -9.61
CA VAL A 365 11.75 -29.03 -8.93
C VAL A 365 12.85 -28.14 -8.35
N ASP A 366 13.43 -28.57 -7.23
CA ASP A 366 14.62 -27.95 -6.67
C ASP A 366 15.87 -28.37 -7.47
N ALA A 367 16.00 -27.83 -8.68
CA ALA A 367 17.10 -28.09 -9.60
C ALA A 367 17.72 -26.77 -10.11
N PRO A 368 19.06 -26.67 -10.20
CA PRO A 368 19.71 -25.51 -10.78
C PRO A 368 19.22 -25.24 -12.20
N GLY A 369 18.70 -24.04 -12.43
CA GLY A 369 18.18 -23.63 -13.74
C GLY A 369 16.69 -23.93 -13.97
N ALA A 370 16.00 -24.55 -13.01
CA ALA A 370 14.54 -24.63 -13.05
C ALA A 370 13.94 -23.21 -13.07
N ALA A 371 12.93 -22.99 -13.91
CA ALA A 371 12.47 -21.65 -14.20
C ALA A 371 10.99 -21.57 -14.59
N VAL A 372 10.38 -20.43 -14.26
CA VAL A 372 9.11 -20.00 -14.85
C VAL A 372 9.42 -19.00 -15.97
N VAL A 373 8.96 -19.27 -17.18
CA VAL A 373 9.11 -18.40 -18.35
C VAL A 373 7.76 -17.84 -18.74
N ILE A 374 7.65 -16.51 -18.75
CA ILE A 374 6.41 -15.80 -19.01
C ILE A 374 6.61 -14.88 -20.20
N LEU A 375 5.81 -15.06 -21.26
CA LEU A 375 5.77 -14.14 -22.37
C LEU A 375 4.75 -13.03 -22.14
N SER A 376 5.23 -11.80 -22.00
CA SER A 376 4.33 -10.64 -21.88
C SER A 376 4.93 -9.34 -22.37
N SER A 377 4.11 -8.51 -23.02
CA SER A 377 4.43 -7.12 -23.33
C SER A 377 4.21 -6.17 -22.15
N ARG A 378 3.59 -6.63 -21.05
CA ARG A 378 3.30 -5.79 -19.87
C ARG A 378 4.57 -5.48 -19.09
N ARG A 379 4.91 -4.18 -19.01
CA ARG A 379 6.08 -3.67 -18.25
C ARG A 379 6.09 -4.11 -16.79
N MET A 380 4.92 -4.26 -16.16
CA MET A 380 4.79 -4.70 -14.76
C MET A 380 5.38 -6.10 -14.52
N LEU A 381 5.22 -7.03 -15.46
CA LEU A 381 5.78 -8.39 -15.38
C LEU A 381 7.30 -8.43 -15.63
N ARG A 382 7.90 -7.33 -16.08
CA ARG A 382 9.35 -7.19 -16.24
C ARG A 382 10.05 -6.71 -14.96
N SER A 383 9.30 -6.36 -13.92
CA SER A 383 9.85 -5.86 -12.66
C SER A 383 10.19 -6.99 -11.70
N ARG A 384 11.46 -7.09 -11.31
CA ARG A 384 11.95 -8.07 -10.31
C ARG A 384 11.22 -7.97 -8.95
N LYS A 385 10.57 -6.84 -8.65
CA LYS A 385 9.83 -6.61 -7.40
C LYS A 385 8.64 -7.56 -7.18
N PHE A 386 8.13 -8.20 -8.23
CA PHE A 386 7.00 -9.15 -8.13
C PHE A 386 7.43 -10.61 -8.12
N LEU A 387 8.69 -10.90 -8.50
CA LEU A 387 9.25 -12.25 -8.58
C LEU A 387 10.11 -12.62 -7.35
N ASN A 388 10.53 -11.61 -6.57
CA ASN A 388 11.32 -11.77 -5.34
C ASN A 388 10.48 -11.50 -4.06
N ARG A 389 9.15 -11.65 -4.13
CA ARG A 389 8.29 -11.52 -2.95
C ARG A 389 8.18 -12.84 -2.21
#